data_AF-A0A833UQL2-F1
#
_entry.id   AF-A0A833UQL2-F1
#
_cell.length_a   1.000
_cell.length_b   1.000
_cell.length_c   1.000
_cell.angle_alpha   90.00
_cell.angle_beta   90.00
_cell.angle_gamma   90.00
#
_symmetry.space_group_name_H-M   'P 1'
#
loop_
_entity.id
_entity.type
_entity.pdbx_description
1 polymer ?
#
loop_
_entity_poly.entity_id
_entity_poly.type
_entity_poly.pdbx_seq_one_letter_code
_entity_poly.pdbx_strand_id
1 'polypeptide(L)'
;MFSPVESEQGFNFKPELPTSSAYYRLLKKLRRQVGHAIRDYKMIEEGDKVMVCVSGGKDSYTLLDILLQFKRIAPINFDVVAVNLDQKQPGFPEDVLPKYLEEK
;
A
#
# COMPACT_ATOMS: atom_id res chain seq x y z
N MET A 1 -7.16 -31.66 -13.41
CA MET A 1 -8.58 -31.32 -13.23
C MET A 1 -8.66 -30.61 -11.88
N PHE A 2 -8.38 -29.31 -11.86
CA PHE A 2 -8.41 -28.53 -10.63
C PHE A 2 -9.78 -27.86 -10.57
N SER A 3 -10.59 -28.28 -9.61
CA SER A 3 -11.87 -27.65 -9.32
C SER A 3 -11.62 -26.32 -8.58
N PRO A 4 -12.39 -25.26 -8.85
CA PRO A 4 -12.30 -24.03 -8.08
C PRO A 4 -12.89 -24.25 -6.69
N VAL A 5 -12.20 -23.75 -5.65
CA VAL A 5 -12.79 -23.57 -4.33
C VAL A 5 -13.55 -22.25 -4.38
N GLU A 6 -14.87 -22.33 -4.54
CA GLU A 6 -15.77 -21.20 -4.27
C GLU A 6 -15.86 -21.01 -2.75
N SER A 7 -15.24 -19.96 -2.22
CA SER A 7 -15.42 -19.56 -0.82
C SER A 7 -16.51 -18.49 -0.72
N GLU A 8 -17.75 -18.93 -0.48
CA GLU A 8 -18.96 -18.09 -0.29
C GLU A 8 -18.99 -17.29 1.04
N GLN A 9 -17.87 -16.82 1.56
CA GLN A 9 -17.87 -15.98 2.76
C GLN A 9 -17.01 -14.74 2.54
N GLY A 10 -17.64 -13.70 1.98
CA GLY A 10 -17.06 -12.37 1.87
C GLY A 10 -16.76 -11.80 3.26
N PHE A 11 -15.52 -11.93 3.70
CA PHE A 11 -15.03 -11.35 4.94
C PHE A 11 -14.88 -9.83 4.75
N ASN A 12 -15.82 -9.06 5.29
CA ASN A 12 -15.88 -7.60 5.17
C ASN A 12 -15.00 -6.94 6.25
N PHE A 13 -13.69 -6.84 6.00
CA PHE A 13 -12.73 -6.20 6.91
C PHE A 13 -12.65 -4.69 6.62
N LYS A 14 -13.42 -3.89 7.36
CA LYS A 14 -13.23 -2.43 7.41
C LYS A 14 -12.48 -2.08 8.68
N PRO A 15 -11.14 -1.86 8.66
CA PRO A 15 -10.44 -1.48 9.85
C PRO A 15 -10.92 -0.10 10.29
N GLU A 16 -11.41 0.02 11.53
CA GLU A 16 -11.69 1.33 12.12
C GLU A 16 -10.38 2.14 12.12
N LEU A 17 -10.41 3.31 11.47
CA LEU A 17 -9.25 4.19 11.47
C LEU A 17 -9.03 4.72 12.90
N PRO A 18 -7.78 4.68 13.41
CA PRO A 18 -7.51 5.19 14.74
C PRO A 18 -7.87 6.67 14.84
N THR A 19 -8.75 7.02 15.78
CA THR A 19 -9.21 8.41 15.99
C THR A 19 -8.27 9.21 16.91
N SER A 20 -7.22 8.58 17.42
CA SER A 20 -6.28 9.21 18.34
C SER A 20 -5.45 10.31 17.67
N SER A 21 -5.30 11.44 18.37
CA SER A 21 -4.42 12.54 17.94
C SER A 21 -2.97 12.10 17.71
N ALA A 22 -2.50 11.09 18.44
CA ALA A 22 -1.16 10.51 18.28
C ALA A 22 -1.00 9.83 16.91
N TYR A 23 -2.03 9.15 16.42
CA TYR A 23 -2.03 8.51 15.11
C TYR A 23 -1.91 9.54 13.99
N TYR A 24 -2.72 10.60 14.01
CA TYR A 24 -2.64 11.66 13.01
C TYR A 24 -1.32 12.42 13.05
N ARG A 25 -0.75 12.66 14.23
CA ARG A 25 0.60 13.24 14.38
C ARG A 25 1.67 12.35 13.76
N LEU A 26 1.59 11.03 13.98
CA LEU A 26 2.50 10.06 13.40
C LEU A 26 2.37 10.04 11.86
N LEU A 27 1.15 9.93 11.35
CA LEU A 27 0.87 9.92 9.92
C LEU A 27 1.37 11.20 9.23
N LYS A 28 1.14 12.37 9.83
CA LYS A 28 1.67 13.64 9.34
C LYS A 28 3.21 13.65 9.34
N LYS A 29 3.85 13.09 10.37
CA LYS A 29 5.32 12.99 10.44
C LYS A 29 5.86 12.07 9.34
N LEU A 30 5.27 10.89 9.15
CA LEU A 30 5.67 9.91 8.14
C LEU A 30 5.57 10.49 6.73
N ARG A 31 4.39 11.05 6.38
CA ARG A 31 4.19 11.73 5.09
C ARG A 31 5.26 12.80 4.87
N ARG A 32 5.48 13.69 5.83
CA ARG A 32 6.51 14.73 5.70
C ARG A 32 7.90 14.14 5.43
N GLN A 33 8.31 13.11 6.16
CA GLN A 33 9.63 12.50 5.99
C GLN A 33 9.78 11.80 4.62
N VAL A 34 8.76 11.08 4.18
CA VAL A 34 8.77 10.44 2.85
C VAL A 34 8.78 11.50 1.74
N GLY A 35 8.00 12.57 1.86
CA GLY A 35 8.01 13.68 0.89
C GLY A 35 9.36 14.40 0.83
N HIS A 36 10.03 14.59 1.97
CA HIS A 36 11.41 15.09 1.98
C HIS A 36 12.37 14.14 1.27
N ALA A 37 12.31 12.84 1.55
CA ALA A 37 13.16 11.87 0.88
C ALA A 37 12.95 11.86 -0.65
N ILE A 38 11.70 11.83 -1.11
CA ILE A 38 11.38 11.87 -2.54
C ILE A 38 11.99 13.10 -3.20
N ARG A 39 11.83 14.29 -2.59
CA ARG A 39 12.35 15.54 -3.12
C ARG A 39 13.88 15.62 -3.07
N ASP A 40 14.46 15.31 -1.92
CA ASP A 40 15.89 15.53 -1.65
C ASP A 40 16.76 14.56 -2.46
N TYR A 41 16.24 13.35 -2.75
CA TYR A 41 16.93 12.34 -3.54
C TYR A 41 16.38 12.16 -4.96
N LYS A 42 15.41 12.99 -5.39
CA LYS A 42 14.76 12.90 -6.70
C LYS A 42 14.27 11.48 -7.02
N MET A 43 13.56 10.85 -6.07
CA MET A 43 13.15 9.46 -6.18
C MET A 43 11.96 9.25 -7.13
N ILE A 44 11.14 10.28 -7.33
CA ILE A 44 9.94 10.26 -8.17
C ILE A 44 9.85 11.59 -8.91
N GLU A 45 9.72 11.51 -10.23
CA GLU A 45 9.55 12.63 -11.14
C GLU A 45 8.21 12.53 -11.91
N GLU A 46 7.87 13.57 -12.67
CA GLU A 46 6.63 13.64 -13.43
C GLU A 46 6.55 12.53 -14.48
N GLY A 47 5.46 11.78 -14.48
CA GLY A 47 5.20 10.68 -15.41
C GLY A 47 5.77 9.33 -14.98
N ASP A 48 6.42 9.24 -13.82
CA ASP A 48 7.02 7.99 -13.34
C ASP A 48 5.98 6.90 -13.06
N LYS A 49 6.39 5.65 -13.29
CA LYS A 49 5.67 4.46 -12.83
C LYS A 49 6.46 3.77 -11.73
N VAL A 50 5.96 3.88 -10.50
CA VAL A 50 6.63 3.39 -9.30
C VAL A 50 6.08 2.02 -8.93
N MET A 51 6.92 1.00 -9.00
CA MET A 51 6.59 -0.34 -8.51
C MET A 51 6.89 -0.46 -7.02
N VAL A 52 5.92 -0.92 -6.24
CA VAL A 52 6.07 -1.18 -4.81
C VAL A 52 5.97 -2.68 -4.57
N CYS A 53 7.08 -3.30 -4.17
CA CYS A 53 7.11 -4.70 -3.77
C CYS A 53 6.54 -4.84 -2.35
N VAL A 54 5.41 -5.53 -2.22
CA VAL A 54 4.74 -5.76 -0.95
C VAL A 54 5.05 -7.17 -0.46
N SER A 55 5.65 -7.26 0.73
CA SER A 55 6.14 -8.51 1.29
C SER A 55 5.18 -9.17 2.29
N GLY A 56 4.02 -8.55 2.53
CA GLY A 56 3.13 -8.92 3.64
C GLY A 56 3.48 -8.22 4.98
N GLY A 57 4.61 -7.51 5.05
CA GLY A 57 5.03 -6.78 6.25
C GLY A 57 4.46 -5.38 6.36
N LYS A 58 4.30 -4.89 7.60
CA LYS A 58 3.77 -3.55 7.91
C LYS A 58 4.50 -2.41 7.19
N ASP A 59 5.81 -2.52 6.99
CA ASP A 59 6.63 -1.47 6.36
C ASP A 59 6.26 -1.31 4.88
N SER A 60 6.10 -2.42 4.16
CA SER A 60 5.74 -2.40 2.74
C SER A 60 4.31 -1.90 2.49
N TYR A 61 3.34 -2.28 3.35
CA TYR A 61 1.99 -1.73 3.31
C TYR A 61 1.93 -0.25 3.70
N THR A 62 2.74 0.16 4.68
CA THR A 62 2.80 1.57 5.10
C THR A 62 3.37 2.45 3.99
N LEU A 63 4.43 2.00 3.31
CA LEU A 63 5.00 2.72 2.18
C LEU A 63 3.97 2.84 1.04
N LEU A 64 3.29 1.75 0.70
CA LEU A 64 2.25 1.75 -0.32
C LEU A 64 1.13 2.74 0.02
N ASP A 65 0.64 2.75 1.26
CA ASP A 65 -0.42 3.68 1.71
C ASP A 65 -0.01 5.14 1.55
N ILE A 66 1.24 5.47 1.92
CA ILE A 66 1.75 6.84 1.81
C ILE A 66 1.88 7.25 0.34
N LEU A 67 2.39 6.38 -0.53
CA LEU A 67 2.54 6.68 -1.96
C LEU A 67 1.19 6.83 -2.67
N LEU A 68 0.21 5.99 -2.36
CA LEU A 68 -1.16 6.14 -2.89
C LEU A 68 -1.81 7.45 -2.42
N GLN A 69 -1.55 7.87 -1.18
CA GLN A 69 -2.02 9.17 -0.69
C GLN A 69 -1.35 10.33 -1.43
N PHE A 70 -0.05 10.22 -1.72
CA PHE A 70 0.67 11.22 -2.52
C PHE A 70 0.15 11.31 -3.94
N LYS A 71 -0.11 10.18 -4.61
CA LYS A 71 -0.74 10.17 -5.93
C LYS A 71 -2.04 10.98 -5.97
N ARG A 72 -2.81 11.01 -4.87
CA ARG A 72 -4.08 11.78 -4.78
C ARG A 72 -3.92 13.29 -4.50
N ILE A 73 -2.83 13.70 -3.84
CA ILE A 73 -2.72 15.07 -3.29
C ILE A 73 -1.50 15.86 -3.80
N ALA A 74 -0.50 15.17 -4.35
CA ALA A 74 0.75 15.78 -4.76
C ALA A 74 0.57 16.47 -6.13
N PRO A 75 1.32 17.55 -6.39
CA PRO A 75 1.30 18.25 -7.68
C PRO A 75 2.08 17.53 -8.79
N ILE A 76 2.56 16.31 -8.54
CA ILE A 76 3.34 15.49 -9.47
C ILE A 76 2.46 14.30 -9.86
N ASN A 77 2.26 14.06 -11.15
CA ASN A 77 1.53 12.89 -11.63
C ASN A 77 2.48 11.71 -11.77
N PHE A 78 2.17 10.63 -11.06
CA PHE A 78 2.87 9.35 -11.17
C PHE A 78 1.90 8.21 -10.93
N ASP A 79 2.24 7.03 -11.43
CA ASP A 79 1.50 5.80 -11.17
C ASP A 79 2.19 4.94 -10.13
N VAL A 80 1.39 4.16 -9.40
CA VAL A 80 1.87 3.19 -8.42
C VAL A 80 1.35 1.81 -8.83
N VAL A 81 2.26 0.84 -8.93
CA VAL A 81 1.93 -0.56 -9.18
C VAL A 81 2.39 -1.38 -7.98
N ALA A 82 1.47 -1.96 -7.23
CA ALA A 82 1.82 -2.87 -6.15
C ALA A 82 2.05 -4.27 -6.71
N VAL A 83 3.18 -4.88 -6.36
CA VAL A 83 3.55 -6.24 -6.77
C VAL A 83 3.79 -7.06 -5.52
N ASN A 84 3.05 -8.14 -5.37
CA ASN A 84 3.36 -9.18 -4.41
C ASN A 84 4.32 -10.19 -5.05
N LEU A 85 5.37 -10.58 -4.34
CA LEU A 85 6.24 -11.67 -4.79
C LEU A 85 5.88 -12.89 -3.94
N ASP A 86 5.09 -13.79 -4.52
CA ASP A 86 4.70 -15.06 -3.91
C ASP A 86 5.94 -15.92 -3.68
N GLN A 87 6.58 -15.70 -2.53
CA GLN A 87 7.46 -16.69 -1.94
C GLN A 87 6.55 -17.82 -1.51
N LYS A 88 6.40 -18.84 -2.36
CA LYS A 88 5.63 -20.09 -2.19
C LYS A 88 5.90 -20.83 -0.87
N GLN A 89 5.72 -20.12 0.24
CA GLN A 89 5.81 -20.58 1.59
C GLN A 89 4.40 -20.98 2.00
N PRO A 90 4.23 -22.18 2.54
CA PRO A 90 2.92 -22.64 2.96
C PRO A 90 2.32 -21.66 4.00
N GLY A 91 1.16 -21.09 3.67
CA GLY A 91 0.41 -20.19 4.56
C GLY A 91 0.51 -18.68 4.25
N PHE A 92 1.16 -18.26 3.15
CA PHE A 92 1.09 -16.86 2.72
C PHE A 92 -0.30 -16.54 2.14
N PRO A 93 -1.03 -15.55 2.68
CA PRO A 93 -2.37 -15.25 2.21
C PRO A 93 -2.31 -14.48 0.88
N GLU A 94 -2.63 -15.16 -0.22
CA GLU A 94 -2.60 -14.62 -1.59
C GLU A 94 -3.55 -13.40 -1.78
N ASP A 95 -4.64 -13.34 -1.01
CA ASP A 95 -5.70 -12.35 -1.19
C ASP A 95 -5.43 -10.96 -0.59
N VAL A 96 -4.42 -10.79 0.26
CA VAL A 96 -4.30 -9.55 1.07
C VAL A 96 -3.99 -8.33 0.20
N LEU A 97 -3.21 -8.54 -0.86
CA LEU A 97 -2.79 -7.48 -1.76
C LEU A 97 -3.88 -7.01 -2.73
N PRO A 98 -4.59 -7.91 -3.42
CA PRO A 98 -5.78 -7.55 -4.18
C PRO A 98 -6.80 -6.78 -3.32
N LYS A 99 -7.11 -7.29 -2.11
CA LYS A 99 -8.04 -6.64 -1.17
C LYS A 99 -7.61 -5.23 -0.76
N TYR A 100 -6.33 -5.02 -0.47
CA TYR A 100 -5.79 -3.70 -0.09
C TYR A 100 -5.91 -2.65 -1.22
N LEU A 101 -5.79 -3.06 -2.48
CA LEU A 101 -5.86 -2.18 -3.64
C LEU A 101 -7.30 -1.85 -4.06
N GLU A 102 -8.24 -2.77 -3.85
CA GLU A 102 -9.67 -2.57 -4.18
C GLU A 102 -10.37 -1.64 -3.17
N GLU A 103 -9.87 -1.54 -1.93
CA GLU A 103 -10.50 -0.80 -0.83
C GLU A 103 -10.04 0.68 -0.70
N LYS A 104 -9.10 1.18 -1.53
CA LYS A 104 -8.36 2.45 -1.30
C LYS A 104 -8.33 3.45 -2.46
#